data_AF-A0A417VF62-F1
#
_entry.id   AF-A0A417VF62-F1
#
_cell.length_a   1.000
_cell.length_b   1.000
_cell.length_c   1.000
_cell.angle_alpha   90.00
_cell.angle_beta   90.00
_cell.angle_gamma   90.00
#
_symmetry.space_group_name_H-M   'P 1'
#
loop_
_entity.id
_entity.type
_entity.pdbx_description
1 polymer ?
#
loop_
_entity_poly.entity_id
_entity_poly.type
_entity_poly.pdbx_seq_one_letter_code
_entity_poly.pdbx_strand_id
1 'polypeptide(L)'
;MIALKITDIGTFINKLLKEGMCDHFLLQEAVITQAATFTIDGSLQADYFDSEETENLQLQDLSYVPFSLMRPHCLKLMQGKKKPLYFKFVFLLSPANQLNTVERAGTSFLPEDVSGMYLHFTYKNETLTCTTGISYRKFSLDKTLDQEWDRLVPVFLRKNGIAAEPV
;
A
#
# COMPACT_ATOMS: atom_id res chain seq x y z
N MET A 1 -14.65 -0.59 -4.03
CA MET A 1 -13.61 0.38 -4.43
C MET A 1 -14.11 1.79 -4.23
N ILE A 2 -13.39 2.56 -3.43
CA ILE A 2 -13.61 4.00 -3.20
C ILE A 2 -12.40 4.81 -3.67
N ALA A 3 -12.62 6.12 -3.85
CA ALA A 3 -11.57 7.10 -4.07
C ALA A 3 -11.67 8.21 -3.02
N LEU A 4 -10.55 8.53 -2.38
CA LEU A 4 -10.44 9.55 -1.36
C LEU A 4 -9.35 10.54 -1.76
N LYS A 5 -9.62 11.83 -1.68
CA LYS A 5 -8.64 12.89 -1.83
C LYS A 5 -8.00 13.20 -0.48
N ILE A 6 -6.67 13.15 -0.43
CA ILE A 6 -5.89 13.51 0.75
C ILE A 6 -5.72 15.02 0.77
N THR A 7 -6.16 15.67 1.86
CA THR A 7 -6.25 17.13 1.94
C THR A 7 -4.96 17.78 2.42
N ASP A 8 -4.13 17.06 3.18
CA ASP A 8 -2.80 17.49 3.62
C ASP A 8 -1.70 16.55 3.09
N ILE A 9 -1.17 16.93 1.93
CA ILE A 9 -0.12 16.18 1.23
C ILE A 9 1.21 16.22 2.00
N GLY A 10 1.49 17.32 2.70
CA GLY A 10 2.74 17.48 3.46
C GLY A 10 2.80 16.52 4.65
N THR A 11 1.70 16.48 5.42
CA THR A 11 1.53 15.53 6.52
C THR A 11 1.55 14.09 6.00
N PHE A 12 0.87 13.79 4.89
CA PHE A 12 0.92 12.47 4.27
C PHE A 12 2.33 12.01 3.92
N ILE A 13 3.11 12.84 3.21
CA ILE A 13 4.48 12.49 2.83
C ILE A 13 5.34 12.24 4.08
N ASN A 14 5.16 13.02 5.15
CA ASN A 14 5.87 12.84 6.40
C ASN A 14 5.51 11.49 7.05
N LYS A 15 4.21 11.21 7.20
CA LYS A 15 3.70 9.95 7.77
C LYS A 15 4.15 8.73 6.97
N LEU A 16 4.12 8.82 5.64
CA LEU A 16 4.54 7.75 4.74
C LEU A 16 6.04 7.47 4.82
N LEU A 17 6.87 8.50 4.64
CA LEU A 17 8.31 8.31 4.39
C LEU A 17 9.18 8.46 5.63
N LYS A 18 8.74 9.20 6.65
CA LYS A 18 9.52 9.43 7.89
C LYS A 18 9.00 8.62 9.07
N GLU A 19 7.68 8.55 9.23
CA GLU A 19 7.08 7.84 10.39
C GLU A 19 6.75 6.38 10.09
N GLY A 20 6.58 5.99 8.83
CA GLY A 20 6.39 4.59 8.43
C GLY A 20 4.96 4.07 8.58
N MET A 21 3.96 4.91 8.30
CA MET A 21 2.55 4.52 8.44
C MET A 21 2.17 3.26 7.63
N CYS A 22 2.91 2.97 6.55
CA CYS A 22 2.68 1.82 5.67
C CYS A 22 3.75 0.72 5.80
N ASP A 23 4.62 0.74 6.81
CA ASP A 23 5.75 -0.20 6.91
C ASP A 23 5.33 -1.68 6.99
N HIS A 24 4.11 -1.95 7.47
CA HIS A 24 3.53 -3.29 7.56
C HIS A 24 2.79 -3.75 6.29
N PHE A 25 2.66 -2.87 5.29
CA PHE A 25 2.18 -3.24 3.97
C PHE A 25 3.35 -3.74 3.13
N LEU A 26 3.04 -4.62 2.19
CA LEU A 26 3.97 -4.97 1.14
C LEU A 26 3.93 -3.90 0.05
N LEU A 27 5.08 -3.58 -0.53
CA LEU A 27 5.17 -2.67 -1.66
C LEU A 27 5.07 -3.49 -2.95
N GLN A 28 4.02 -3.31 -3.73
CA GLN A 28 3.94 -3.91 -5.07
C GLN A 28 4.72 -3.07 -6.08
N GLU A 29 4.52 -1.76 -6.08
CA GLU A 29 5.13 -0.85 -7.04
C GLU A 29 5.31 0.54 -6.40
N ALA A 30 6.43 1.19 -6.68
CA ALA A 30 6.57 2.63 -6.51
C ALA A 30 7.04 3.28 -7.80
N VAL A 31 6.40 4.38 -8.18
CA VAL A 31 6.84 5.25 -9.29
C VAL A 31 7.02 6.65 -8.76
N ILE A 32 8.17 7.26 -9.00
CA ILE A 32 8.47 8.63 -8.57
C ILE A 32 9.04 9.39 -9.76
N THR A 33 8.37 10.47 -10.18
CA THR A 33 8.81 11.32 -11.29
C THR A 33 9.23 12.69 -10.79
N GLN A 34 10.49 13.03 -11.06
CA GLN A 34 11.12 14.31 -10.76
C GLN A 34 11.90 14.79 -11.99
N ALA A 35 13.21 15.00 -11.87
CA ALA A 35 14.10 15.21 -13.03
C ALA A 35 14.23 13.96 -13.91
N ALA A 36 13.96 12.78 -13.34
CA ALA A 36 13.82 11.50 -14.03
C ALA A 36 12.66 10.72 -13.39
N THR A 37 12.21 9.67 -14.07
CA THR A 37 11.24 8.72 -13.52
C THR A 37 11.98 7.50 -12.98
N PHE A 38 11.76 7.21 -11.70
CA PHE A 38 12.26 6.03 -11.02
C PHE A 38 11.09 5.08 -10.82
N THR A 39 11.27 3.82 -11.20
CA THR A 39 10.30 2.74 -11.00
C THR A 39 10.95 1.68 -10.13
N ILE A 40 10.24 1.28 -9.07
CA ILE A 40 10.61 0.19 -8.17
C ILE A 40 9.56 -0.89 -8.35
N ASP A 41 9.99 -2.04 -8.84
CA ASP A 41 9.24 -3.28 -8.76
C ASP A 41 9.50 -3.88 -7.37
N GLY A 42 8.45 -4.08 -6.59
CA GLY A 42 8.58 -4.59 -5.23
C GLY A 42 8.60 -6.10 -5.12
N SER A 43 8.57 -6.83 -6.25
CA SER A 43 8.59 -8.30 -6.26
C SER A 43 9.78 -8.83 -5.48
N LEU A 44 9.52 -9.72 -4.51
CA LEU A 44 10.55 -10.28 -3.64
C LEU A 44 11.57 -11.08 -4.47
N GLN A 45 12.83 -10.69 -4.42
CA GLN A 45 13.94 -11.42 -5.05
C GLN A 45 14.58 -12.35 -4.00
N ALA A 46 14.06 -13.57 -3.87
CA ALA A 46 14.49 -14.51 -2.83
C ALA A 46 16.00 -14.79 -2.88
N ASP A 47 16.59 -14.87 -4.08
CA ASP A 47 18.03 -15.14 -4.28
C ASP A 47 18.96 -14.03 -3.75
N TYR A 48 18.41 -12.86 -3.42
CA TYR A 48 19.19 -11.75 -2.84
C TYR A 48 19.43 -11.91 -1.33
N PHE A 49 18.51 -12.58 -0.63
CA PHE A 49 18.53 -12.70 0.83
C PHE A 49 19.06 -14.07 1.25
N ASP A 50 19.91 -14.10 2.26
CA ASP A 50 20.26 -15.37 2.89
C ASP A 50 19.15 -15.87 3.84
N SER A 51 19.31 -17.07 4.38
CA SER A 51 18.32 -17.67 5.28
C SER A 51 18.13 -16.87 6.57
N GLU A 52 19.19 -16.26 7.10
CA GLU A 52 19.14 -15.47 8.34
C GLU A 52 18.41 -14.14 8.08
N GLU A 53 18.72 -13.46 6.97
CA GLU A 53 18.00 -12.25 6.54
C GLU A 53 16.53 -12.54 6.28
N THR A 54 16.23 -13.65 5.59
CA THR A 54 14.85 -14.07 5.30
C THR A 54 14.04 -14.26 6.57
N GLU A 55 14.63 -14.89 7.59
CA GLU A 55 13.97 -15.12 8.88
C GLU A 55 13.81 -13.85 9.70
N ASN A 56 14.89 -13.06 9.83
CA ASN A 56 14.88 -11.82 10.59
C ASN A 56 13.90 -10.78 10.03
N LEU A 57 13.78 -10.72 8.69
CA LEU A 57 12.89 -9.80 7.99
C LEU A 57 11.49 -10.38 7.75
N GLN A 58 11.24 -11.62 8.17
CA GLN A 58 9.96 -12.32 8.02
C GLN A 58 9.48 -12.35 6.57
N LEU A 59 10.40 -12.67 5.65
CA LEU A 59 10.15 -12.63 4.20
C LEU A 59 9.53 -13.92 3.67
N GLN A 60 9.35 -14.94 4.53
CA GLN A 60 8.77 -16.20 4.11
C GLN A 60 7.36 -16.00 3.56
N ASP A 61 7.07 -16.66 2.44
CA ASP A 61 5.77 -16.66 1.78
C ASP A 61 5.25 -15.28 1.30
N LEU A 62 6.11 -14.25 1.29
CA LEU A 62 5.77 -12.95 0.73
C LEU A 62 6.06 -12.89 -0.77
N SER A 63 5.10 -12.39 -1.56
CA SER A 63 5.32 -12.13 -2.99
C SER A 63 6.05 -10.81 -3.24
N TYR A 64 6.01 -9.89 -2.28
CA TYR A 64 6.52 -8.53 -2.38
C TYR A 64 7.27 -8.15 -1.10
N VAL A 65 8.27 -7.29 -1.21
CA VAL A 65 9.01 -6.81 -0.04
C VAL A 65 8.14 -5.92 0.86
N PRO A 66 8.31 -5.98 2.20
CA PRO A 66 7.74 -4.99 3.10
C PRO A 66 8.17 -3.57 2.72
N PHE A 67 7.26 -2.60 2.82
CA PHE A 67 7.60 -1.22 2.50
C PHE A 67 8.72 -0.66 3.38
N SER A 68 8.84 -1.14 4.62
CA SER A 68 9.92 -0.75 5.53
C SER A 68 11.32 -0.88 4.92
N LEU A 69 11.56 -1.88 4.06
CA LEU A 69 12.83 -2.08 3.37
C LEU A 69 13.07 -1.02 2.27
N MET A 70 12.03 -0.63 1.54
CA MET A 70 12.13 0.29 0.41
C MET A 70 11.91 1.76 0.78
N ARG A 71 11.31 2.02 1.95
CA ARG A 71 11.00 3.38 2.44
C ARG A 71 12.25 4.27 2.53
N PRO A 72 13.42 3.84 3.04
CA PRO A 72 14.62 4.69 3.05
C PRO A 72 15.06 5.12 1.64
N HIS A 73 14.93 4.23 0.66
CA HIS A 73 15.24 4.52 -0.74
C HIS A 73 14.25 5.53 -1.33
N CYS A 74 12.95 5.33 -1.09
CA CYS A 74 11.89 6.24 -1.51
C CYS A 74 12.04 7.63 -0.87
N LEU A 75 12.36 7.67 0.44
CA LEU A 75 12.66 8.90 1.15
C LEU A 75 13.85 9.63 0.52
N LYS A 76 14.95 8.92 0.23
CA LYS A 76 16.13 9.51 -0.44
C LYS A 76 15.79 10.06 -1.84
N LEU A 77 14.97 9.35 -2.60
CA LEU A 77 14.50 9.83 -3.91
C LEU A 77 13.64 11.08 -3.76
N MET A 78 12.72 11.12 -2.80
CA MET A 78 11.79 12.23 -2.59
C MET A 78 12.36 13.37 -1.72
N GLN A 79 13.61 13.26 -1.28
CA GLN A 79 14.32 14.33 -0.58
C GLN A 79 14.73 15.41 -1.58
N GLY A 80 14.30 16.64 -1.32
CA GLY A 80 14.63 17.78 -2.16
C GLY A 80 13.81 19.01 -1.82
N LYS A 81 14.20 20.15 -2.43
CA LYS A 81 13.45 21.41 -2.29
C LYS A 81 12.21 21.46 -3.20
N LYS A 82 12.26 20.78 -4.34
CA LYS A 82 11.16 20.74 -5.32
C LYS A 82 10.27 19.54 -5.03
N LYS A 83 8.96 19.74 -5.11
CA LYS A 83 7.99 18.63 -5.05
C LYS A 83 8.17 17.74 -6.29
N PRO A 84 7.92 16.42 -6.18
CA PRO A 84 7.85 15.57 -7.35
C PRO A 84 6.73 16.00 -8.29
N LEU A 85 6.89 15.72 -9.58
CA LEU A 85 5.86 15.96 -10.60
C LEU A 85 4.74 14.93 -10.51
N TYR A 86 5.10 13.71 -10.14
CA TYR A 86 4.20 12.58 -9.97
C TYR A 86 4.80 11.59 -8.98
N PHE A 87 3.95 10.93 -8.20
CA PHE A 87 4.33 9.68 -7.58
C PHE A 87 3.13 8.73 -7.46
N LYS A 88 3.43 7.44 -7.42
CA LYS A 88 2.47 6.37 -7.19
C LYS A 88 3.10 5.36 -6.24
N PHE A 89 2.34 4.95 -5.22
CA PHE A 89 2.68 3.81 -4.38
C PHE A 89 1.50 2.84 -4.40
N VAL A 90 1.79 1.60 -4.76
CA VAL A 90 0.84 0.50 -4.75
C VAL A 90 1.21 -0.40 -3.59
N PHE A 91 0.38 -0.38 -2.55
CA PHE A 91 0.54 -1.24 -1.38
C PHE A 91 -0.40 -2.43 -1.46
N LEU A 92 0.08 -3.56 -0.95
CA LEU A 92 -0.66 -4.79 -0.77
C LEU A 92 -0.70 -5.12 0.72
N LEU A 93 -1.88 -5.47 1.22
CA LEU A 93 -2.05 -5.93 2.60
C LEU A 93 -1.27 -7.23 2.82
N SER A 94 -0.57 -7.36 3.95
CA SER A 94 0.20 -8.57 4.25
C SER A 94 -0.70 -9.81 4.32
N PRO A 95 -0.19 -11.02 3.99
CA PRO A 95 -0.98 -12.25 4.01
C PRO A 95 -1.69 -12.48 5.34
N ALA A 96 -1.01 -12.25 6.46
CA ALA A 96 -1.59 -12.38 7.79
C ALA A 96 -2.75 -11.39 8.04
N ASN A 97 -2.64 -10.15 7.58
CA ASN A 97 -3.72 -9.16 7.73
C ASN A 97 -4.85 -9.40 6.74
N GLN A 98 -4.57 -9.90 5.53
CA GLN A 98 -5.58 -10.32 4.56
C GLN A 98 -6.43 -11.45 5.14
N LEU A 99 -5.79 -12.51 5.65
CA LEU A 99 -6.47 -13.62 6.34
C LEU A 99 -7.43 -13.10 7.41
N ASN A 100 -6.91 -12.32 8.35
CA ASN A 100 -7.71 -11.73 9.44
C ASN A 100 -8.87 -10.86 8.93
N THR A 101 -8.68 -10.13 7.83
CA THR A 101 -9.72 -9.25 7.28
C THR A 101 -10.82 -10.06 6.62
N VAL A 102 -10.46 -11.08 5.82
CA VAL A 102 -11.43 -11.95 5.14
C VAL A 102 -12.26 -12.74 6.14
N GLU A 103 -11.63 -13.35 7.14
CA GLU A 103 -12.33 -14.15 8.17
C GLU A 103 -13.32 -13.31 9.00
N ARG A 104 -13.02 -12.02 9.21
CA ARG A 104 -13.87 -11.12 10.01
C ARG A 104 -14.92 -10.38 9.21
N ALA A 105 -14.81 -10.36 7.88
CA ALA A 105 -15.71 -9.59 7.02
C ALA A 105 -17.13 -10.18 6.93
N GLY A 106 -17.35 -11.43 7.35
CA GLY A 106 -18.65 -12.10 7.20
C GLY A 106 -19.02 -12.34 5.73
N THR A 107 -18.01 -12.47 4.88
CA THR A 107 -18.11 -12.63 3.43
C THR A 107 -18.17 -14.11 3.03
N SER A 108 -18.65 -14.42 1.83
CA SER A 108 -18.63 -15.76 1.24
C SER A 108 -17.26 -16.16 0.62
N PHE A 109 -16.31 -15.23 0.64
CA PHE A 109 -14.94 -15.46 0.16
C PHE A 109 -14.11 -16.16 1.24
N LEU A 110 -13.34 -17.16 0.82
CA LEU A 110 -12.27 -17.74 1.61
C LEU A 110 -10.96 -16.96 1.35
N PRO A 111 -9.98 -17.01 2.26
CA PRO A 111 -8.70 -16.32 2.08
C PRO A 111 -7.99 -16.66 0.77
N GLU A 112 -8.07 -17.91 0.32
CA GLU A 112 -7.50 -18.38 -0.95
C GLU A 112 -8.19 -17.79 -2.19
N ASP A 113 -9.45 -17.36 -2.09
CA ASP A 113 -10.18 -16.72 -3.17
C ASP A 113 -9.71 -15.29 -3.44
N VAL A 114 -8.95 -14.70 -2.51
CA VAL A 114 -8.46 -13.32 -2.58
C VAL A 114 -6.98 -13.35 -2.95
N SER A 115 -6.66 -12.83 -4.14
CA SER A 115 -5.27 -12.70 -4.58
C SER A 115 -4.59 -11.44 -4.09
N GLY A 116 -5.34 -10.45 -3.60
CA GLY A 116 -4.74 -9.30 -2.92
C GLY A 116 -5.74 -8.20 -2.52
N MET A 117 -5.41 -7.47 -1.46
CA MET A 117 -6.14 -6.29 -1.01
C MET A 117 -5.22 -5.07 -1.07
N TYR A 118 -5.58 -4.09 -1.89
CA TYR A 118 -4.70 -3.02 -2.34
C TYR A 118 -5.10 -1.66 -1.81
N LEU A 119 -4.06 -0.84 -1.61
CA LEU A 119 -4.14 0.57 -1.26
C LEU A 119 -3.22 1.35 -2.19
N HIS A 120 -3.80 2.14 -3.10
CA HIS A 120 -3.03 2.92 -4.08
C HIS A 120 -3.03 4.39 -3.69
N PHE A 121 -1.84 4.97 -3.56
CA PHE A 121 -1.67 6.41 -3.46
C PHE A 121 -1.12 6.95 -4.76
N THR A 122 -1.78 7.95 -5.34
CA THR A 122 -1.33 8.60 -6.59
C THR A 122 -1.36 10.11 -6.42
N TYR A 123 -0.21 10.75 -6.59
CA TYR A 123 -0.09 12.19 -6.68
C TYR A 123 0.11 12.61 -8.13
N LYS A 124 -0.82 13.41 -8.65
CA LYS A 124 -0.78 13.96 -10.01
C LYS A 124 -1.55 15.28 -10.03
N ASN A 125 -1.06 16.26 -10.78
CA ASN A 125 -1.72 17.57 -10.92
C ASN A 125 -2.05 18.21 -9.56
N GLU A 126 -1.06 18.21 -8.66
CA GLU A 126 -1.18 18.72 -7.28
C GLU A 126 -2.23 18.06 -6.39
N THR A 127 -2.86 16.98 -6.86
CA THR A 127 -3.87 16.23 -6.12
C THR A 127 -3.30 14.87 -5.72
N LEU A 128 -3.44 14.50 -4.45
CA LEU A 128 -3.12 13.18 -3.95
C LEU A 128 -4.42 12.40 -3.70
N THR A 129 -4.59 11.27 -4.37
CA THR A 129 -5.74 10.37 -4.18
C THR A 129 -5.29 9.04 -3.60
N CYS A 130 -6.11 8.51 -2.71
CA CYS A 130 -6.06 7.15 -2.19
C CYS A 130 -7.22 6.35 -2.81
N THR A 131 -6.93 5.18 -3.38
CA THR A 131 -7.97 4.27 -3.90
C THR A 131 -7.78 2.86 -3.35
N THR A 132 -8.88 2.15 -3.16
CA THR A 132 -8.91 0.79 -2.61
C THR A 132 -9.18 -0.22 -3.70
N GLY A 133 -8.56 -1.39 -3.64
CA GLY A 133 -8.84 -2.47 -4.59
C GLY A 133 -8.82 -3.83 -3.92
N ILE A 134 -9.59 -4.77 -4.44
CA ILE A 134 -9.45 -6.19 -4.11
C ILE A 134 -9.35 -6.95 -5.42
N SER A 135 -8.38 -7.86 -5.49
CA SER A 135 -8.26 -8.82 -6.58
C SER A 135 -8.72 -10.19 -6.10
N TYR A 136 -9.59 -10.80 -6.89
CA TYR A 136 -10.20 -12.10 -6.60
C TYR A 136 -9.77 -13.13 -7.64
N ARG A 137 -9.62 -14.38 -7.22
CA ARG A 137 -9.36 -15.53 -8.10
C ARG A 137 -10.64 -16.12 -8.70
N LYS A 138 -11.80 -15.76 -8.15
CA LYS A 138 -13.12 -16.19 -8.65
C LYS A 138 -14.07 -15.02 -8.79
N PHE A 139 -15.07 -15.18 -9.64
CA PHE A 139 -16.18 -14.24 -9.75
C PHE A 139 -17.20 -14.49 -8.65
N SER A 140 -17.72 -13.42 -8.05
CA SER A 140 -18.86 -13.45 -7.13
C SER A 140 -19.63 -12.14 -7.20
N LEU A 141 -20.93 -12.19 -6.89
CA LEU A 141 -21.77 -11.01 -6.70
C LEU A 141 -21.69 -10.47 -5.27
N ASP A 142 -21.07 -11.21 -4.35
CA ASP A 142 -20.86 -10.78 -2.97
C ASP A 142 -19.91 -9.57 -2.92
N LYS A 143 -20.40 -8.46 -2.35
CA LYS A 143 -19.68 -7.20 -2.17
C LYS A 143 -19.29 -6.92 -0.72
N THR A 144 -19.51 -7.86 0.18
CA THR A 144 -19.28 -7.67 1.62
C THR A 144 -17.82 -7.35 1.90
N LEU A 145 -16.89 -8.09 1.30
CA LEU A 145 -15.45 -7.83 1.48
C LEU A 145 -15.01 -6.49 0.87
N ASP A 146 -15.53 -6.13 -0.32
CA ASP A 146 -15.29 -4.82 -0.93
C ASP A 146 -15.72 -3.68 0.02
N GLN A 147 -16.93 -3.78 0.57
CA GLN A 147 -17.48 -2.80 1.49
C GLN A 147 -16.69 -2.71 2.80
N GLU A 148 -16.26 -3.85 3.35
CA GLU A 148 -15.46 -3.86 4.57
C GLU A 148 -14.08 -3.25 4.33
N TRP A 149 -13.42 -3.54 3.21
CA TRP A 149 -12.14 -2.91 2.87
C TRP A 149 -12.28 -1.41 2.66
N ASP A 150 -13.30 -0.98 1.90
CA ASP A 150 -13.63 0.42 1.69
C ASP A 150 -13.94 1.15 3.01
N ARG A 151 -14.49 0.45 4.02
CA ARG A 151 -14.74 1.00 5.37
C ARG A 151 -13.48 1.10 6.21
N LEU A 152 -12.58 0.11 6.13
CA LEU A 152 -11.36 0.04 6.93
C LEU A 152 -10.31 1.07 6.50
N VAL A 153 -10.19 1.39 5.22
CA VAL A 153 -9.17 2.31 4.71
C VAL A 153 -9.31 3.74 5.27
N PRO A 154 -10.49 4.38 5.29
CA PRO A 154 -10.67 5.65 5.98
C PRO A 154 -10.33 5.59 7.47
N VAL A 155 -10.59 4.47 8.14
CA VAL A 155 -10.22 4.28 9.56
C VAL A 155 -8.70 4.23 9.71
N PHE A 156 -8.01 3.49 8.84
CA PHE A 156 -6.56 3.43 8.79
C PHE A 156 -5.94 4.83 8.57
N LEU A 157 -6.45 5.60 7.61
CA LEU A 157 -5.99 6.97 7.36
C LEU A 157 -6.17 7.87 8.58
N ARG A 158 -7.37 7.87 9.20
CA ARG A 158 -7.64 8.66 10.41
C ARG A 158 -6.75 8.27 11.59
N LYS A 159 -6.52 6.98 11.82
CA LYS A 159 -5.63 6.49 12.89
C LYS A 159 -4.19 6.98 12.71
N ASN A 160 -3.75 7.20 11.48
CA ASN A 160 -2.43 7.75 11.16
C ASN A 160 -2.42 9.29 11.05
N GLY A 161 -3.52 9.96 11.41
CA GLY A 161 -3.63 11.42 11.34
C GLY A 161 -3.71 11.98 9.92
N ILE A 162 -4.15 11.16 8.95
CA ILE A 162 -4.32 11.58 7.55
C ILE A 162 -5.76 12.04 7.33
N ALA A 163 -5.93 13.31 6.99
CA ALA A 163 -7.22 13.87 6.60
C ALA A 163 -7.51 13.54 5.13
N ALA A 164 -8.72 13.01 4.87
CA ALA A 164 -9.16 12.62 3.55
C ALA A 164 -10.67 12.87 3.37
N GLU A 165 -11.06 13.26 2.16
CA GLU A 165 -12.44 13.50 1.74
C GLU A 165 -12.81 12.60 0.55
N PRO A 166 -14.06 12.16 0.40
CA PRO A 166 -14.52 11.48 -0.83
C PRO A 166 -14.28 12.36 -2.07
N VAL A 167 -13.92 11.72 -3.18
CA VAL A 167 -13.80 12.38 -4.50
C VAL A 167 -15.17 12.56 -5.14
#